data_AF-A0A9E0F1C5-F1
#
_entry.id   AF-A0A9E0F1C5-F1
#
_cell.length_a   1.000
_cell.length_b   1.000
_cell.length_c   1.000
_cell.angle_alpha   90.00
_cell.angle_beta   90.00
_cell.angle_gamma   90.00
#
_symmetry.space_group_name_H-M   'P 1'
#
loop_
_entity.id
_entity.type
_entity.pdbx_description
1 polymer ?
#
loop_
_entity_poly.entity_id
_entity_poly.type
_entity_poly.pdbx_seq_one_letter_code
_entity_poly.pdbx_strand_id
1 'polypeptide(L)'
;MSEPVMLFKKPSYPINDSLLGYLERFDRISKVSIFYDDLLRFSGSVTVYDKNDQDTLWIRVYYTEFEREEIDLNLKKIYSLLHSDGNLGIIKFLHVDSIDYCTFGNSKPF
;
A
#
# COMPACT_ATOMS: atom_id res chain seq x y z
N MET A 1 -14.45 21.74 -9.54
CA MET A 1 -14.75 21.73 -8.09
C MET A 1 -13.39 21.76 -7.39
N SER A 2 -13.10 22.81 -6.62
CA SER A 2 -11.82 22.92 -5.92
C SER A 2 -11.74 21.87 -4.81
N GLU A 3 -10.67 21.10 -4.77
CA GLU A 3 -10.43 20.15 -3.68
C GLU A 3 -10.46 20.87 -2.33
N PRO A 4 -11.06 20.27 -1.30
CA PRO A 4 -11.11 20.88 0.03
C PRO A 4 -9.68 21.04 0.55
N VAL A 5 -9.32 22.29 0.89
CA VAL A 5 -7.99 22.62 1.43
C VAL A 5 -7.84 21.93 2.78
N MET A 6 -6.98 20.91 2.84
CA MET A 6 -6.64 20.22 4.10
C MET A 6 -5.86 21.16 5.03
N LEU A 7 -6.57 21.84 5.92
CA LEU A 7 -6.05 22.85 6.85
C LEU A 7 -4.97 22.34 7.83
N PHE A 8 -4.95 21.04 8.13
CA PHE A 8 -4.05 20.44 9.13
C PHE A 8 -3.09 19.38 8.56
N LYS A 9 -2.94 19.30 7.24
CA LYS A 9 -2.00 18.34 6.64
C LYS A 9 -0.57 18.76 6.97
N LYS A 10 0.20 17.86 7.58
CA LYS A 10 1.63 18.09 7.81
C LYS A 10 2.33 18.28 6.46
N PRO A 11 3.21 19.28 6.31
CA PRO A 11 4.01 19.43 5.10
C PRO A 11 4.94 18.23 4.94
N SER A 12 5.09 17.76 3.70
CA SER A 12 6.09 16.75 3.36
C SER A 12 7.46 17.40 3.29
N TYR A 13 8.42 16.89 4.07
CA TYR A 13 9.81 17.35 4.02
C TYR A 13 10.63 16.42 3.13
N PRO A 14 11.39 16.95 2.16
CA PRO A 14 12.24 16.12 1.31
C PRO A 14 13.42 15.54 2.11
N ILE A 15 13.94 14.40 1.64
CA ILE A 15 15.15 13.79 2.19
C ILE A 15 16.34 14.67 1.76
N ASN A 16 17.09 15.20 2.73
CA ASN A 16 18.33 15.93 2.46
C ASN A 16 19.53 14.98 2.34
N ASP A 17 20.65 15.47 1.79
CA ASP A 17 21.84 14.65 1.54
C ASP A 17 22.42 13.99 2.79
N SER A 18 22.37 14.67 3.94
CA SER A 18 22.86 14.11 5.20
C SER A 18 21.99 12.95 5.68
N LEU A 19 20.66 13.06 5.52
CA LEU A 19 19.72 12.00 5.85
C LEU A 19 19.85 10.85 4.86
N LEU A 20 20.00 11.15 3.56
CA LEU A 20 20.20 10.15 2.52
C LEU A 20 21.45 9.30 2.81
N GLY A 21 22.60 9.94 3.07
CA GLY A 21 23.83 9.23 3.39
C GLY A 21 23.77 8.42 4.69
N TYR A 22 22.93 8.83 5.65
CA TYR A 22 22.62 7.99 6.81
C TYR A 22 21.81 6.75 6.40
N LEU A 23 20.73 6.93 5.63
CA LEU A 23 19.87 5.83 5.21
C LEU A 23 20.62 4.81 4.35
N GLU A 24 21.50 5.25 3.45
CA GLU A 24 22.37 4.37 2.66
C GLU A 24 23.33 3.57 3.53
N ARG A 25 24.00 4.23 4.49
CA ARG A 25 24.97 3.58 5.39
C ARG A 25 24.36 2.44 6.22
N PHE A 26 23.07 2.55 6.54
CA PHE A 26 22.36 1.59 7.39
C PHE A 26 21.37 0.72 6.63
N ASP A 27 21.50 0.59 5.30
CA ASP A 27 20.65 -0.23 4.43
C ASP A 27 19.14 0.04 4.60
N ARG A 28 18.79 1.30 4.88
CA ARG A 28 17.39 1.76 5.06
C ARG A 28 16.75 2.30 3.78
N ILE A 29 17.44 2.16 2.65
CA ILE A 29 16.90 2.50 1.33
C ILE A 29 16.55 1.22 0.62
N SER A 30 15.29 1.11 0.19
CA SER A 30 14.84 0.01 -0.64
C SER A 30 14.06 0.54 -1.84
N LYS A 31 14.27 -0.11 -2.99
CA LYS A 31 13.47 0.12 -4.18
C LYS A 31 12.26 -0.79 -4.11
N VAL A 32 11.11 -0.18 -3.81
CA VAL A 32 9.82 -0.89 -3.82
C VAL A 32 9.31 -0.97 -5.25
N SER A 33 8.66 -2.09 -5.60
CA SER A 33 8.19 -2.38 -6.97
C SER A 33 6.74 -1.97 -7.26
N ILE A 34 6.05 -1.37 -6.29
CA ILE A 34 4.68 -0.88 -6.42
C ILE A 34 4.49 0.40 -5.61
N PHE A 35 3.75 1.36 -6.16
CA PHE A 35 3.44 2.64 -5.54
C PHE A 35 1.97 2.71 -5.13
N TYR A 36 1.66 3.67 -4.26
CA TYR A 36 0.29 3.92 -3.81
C TYR A 36 -0.66 4.23 -4.99
N ASP A 37 -0.19 4.98 -5.98
CA ASP A 37 -0.97 5.30 -7.18
C ASP A 37 -1.29 4.07 -8.04
N ASP A 38 -0.48 3.00 -7.95
CA ASP A 38 -0.78 1.74 -8.61
C ASP A 38 -1.99 1.05 -7.96
N LEU A 39 -2.09 1.11 -6.63
CA LEU A 39 -3.21 0.53 -5.88
C LEU A 39 -4.51 1.33 -6.07
N LEU A 40 -4.42 2.63 -6.37
CA LEU A 40 -5.59 3.44 -6.69
C LEU A 40 -6.27 3.07 -8.02
N ARG A 41 -5.62 2.28 -8.89
CA ARG A 41 -6.15 1.87 -10.20
C ARG A 41 -7.15 0.70 -10.14
N PHE A 42 -7.73 0.41 -8.98
CA PHE A 42 -8.70 -0.67 -8.86
C PHE A 42 -9.93 -0.49 -9.76
N SER A 43 -10.45 -1.61 -10.27
CA SER A 43 -11.58 -1.65 -11.21
C SER A 43 -12.94 -1.51 -10.54
N GLY A 44 -13.01 -1.87 -9.26
CA GLY A 44 -14.21 -1.74 -8.45
C GLY A 44 -13.96 -2.12 -7.00
N SER A 45 -15.01 -2.07 -6.19
CA SER A 45 -14.92 -2.36 -4.76
C SER A 45 -16.23 -2.84 -4.17
N VAL A 46 -16.16 -3.46 -2.99
CA VAL A 46 -17.31 -3.88 -2.18
C VAL A 46 -17.13 -3.42 -0.73
N THR A 47 -18.20 -3.02 -0.06
CA THR A 47 -18.14 -2.60 1.35
C THR A 47 -17.78 -3.78 2.25
N VAL A 48 -16.89 -3.55 3.23
CA VAL A 48 -16.54 -4.53 4.24
C VAL A 48 -17.42 -4.33 5.47
N TYR A 49 -18.16 -5.37 5.85
CA TYR A 49 -19.00 -5.39 7.05
C TYR A 49 -18.33 -6.17 8.17
N ASP A 50 -18.59 -5.77 9.42
CA ASP A 50 -18.14 -6.50 10.60
C ASP A 50 -19.01 -7.74 10.87
N LYS A 51 -18.67 -8.49 11.93
CA LYS A 51 -19.41 -9.70 12.35
C LYS A 51 -20.86 -9.43 12.78
N ASN A 52 -21.23 -8.17 13.01
CA ASN A 52 -22.57 -7.74 13.41
C ASN A 52 -23.30 -7.04 12.25
N ASP A 53 -22.81 -7.17 11.02
CA ASP A 53 -23.37 -6.55 9.81
C ASP A 53 -23.32 -5.01 9.84
N GLN A 54 -22.36 -4.43 10.56
CA GLN A 54 -22.12 -2.99 10.59
C GLN A 54 -21.05 -2.59 9.58
N ASP A 55 -21.28 -1.50 8.86
CA ASP A 55 -20.35 -0.96 7.88
C ASP A 55 -19.06 -0.50 8.57
N THR A 56 -17.92 -1.07 8.16
CA THR A 56 -16.60 -0.71 8.69
C THR A 56 -16.04 0.57 8.08
N LEU A 57 -16.66 1.10 7.03
CA LEU A 57 -16.22 2.20 6.17
C LEU A 57 -14.97 1.89 5.33
N TRP A 58 -14.50 0.63 5.37
CA TRP A 58 -13.50 0.10 4.46
C TRP A 58 -14.18 -0.50 3.23
N ILE A 59 -13.52 -0.38 2.10
CA ILE A 59 -13.94 -1.02 0.86
C ILE A 59 -12.88 -2.02 0.42
N ARG A 60 -13.28 -3.23 0.09
CA ARG A 60 -12.40 -4.22 -0.52
C ARG A 60 -12.31 -3.95 -2.00
N VAL A 61 -11.10 -3.70 -2.49
CA VAL A 61 -10.86 -3.35 -3.89
C VAL A 61 -10.48 -4.58 -4.71
N TYR A 62 -10.82 -4.57 -5.99
CA TYR A 62 -10.41 -5.61 -6.93
C TYR A 62 -9.94 -4.99 -8.25
N TYR A 63 -8.96 -5.65 -8.86
CA TYR A 63 -8.30 -5.22 -10.08
C TYR A 63 -8.70 -6.10 -11.25
N THR A 64 -8.37 -5.67 -12.46
CA THR A 64 -8.48 -6.53 -13.64
C THR A 64 -7.59 -7.77 -13.47
N GLU A 65 -7.94 -8.88 -14.12
CA GLU A 65 -7.15 -10.12 -14.05
C GLU A 65 -5.69 -9.90 -14.46
N PHE A 66 -5.47 -9.05 -15.47
CA PHE A 66 -4.14 -8.69 -15.96
C PHE A 66 -3.30 -7.92 -14.93
N GLU A 67 -3.87 -6.93 -14.25
CA GLU A 67 -3.14 -6.15 -13.24
C GLU A 67 -3.00 -6.90 -11.91
N ARG A 68 -3.96 -7.78 -11.59
CA ARG A 68 -3.99 -8.50 -10.32
C ARG A 68 -2.73 -9.35 -10.11
N GLU A 69 -2.28 -10.08 -11.14
CA GLU A 69 -1.09 -10.93 -11.02
C GLU A 69 0.16 -10.11 -10.66
N GLU A 70 0.33 -8.96 -11.31
CA GLU A 70 1.44 -8.05 -11.07
C GLU A 70 1.36 -7.41 -9.68
N ILE A 71 0.19 -6.91 -9.30
CA ILE A 71 -0.04 -6.29 -7.99
C ILE A 71 0.20 -7.30 -6.87
N ASP A 72 -0.38 -8.50 -6.94
CA ASP A 72 -0.21 -9.54 -5.93
C ASP A 72 1.25 -9.96 -5.79
N LEU A 73 1.97 -10.10 -6.91
CA LEU A 73 3.40 -10.43 -6.89
C LEU A 73 4.21 -9.32 -6.20
N ASN A 74 3.93 -8.05 -6.51
CA ASN A 74 4.65 -6.92 -5.93
C ASN A 74 4.33 -6.73 -4.44
N LEU A 75 3.08 -6.94 -4.02
CA LEU A 75 2.71 -6.95 -2.60
C LEU A 75 3.42 -8.07 -1.83
N LYS A 76 3.52 -9.28 -2.40
CA LYS A 76 4.29 -10.39 -1.80
C LYS A 76 5.79 -10.07 -1.71
N LYS A 77 6.37 -9.35 -2.68
CA LYS A 77 7.76 -8.87 -2.59
C LYS A 77 7.94 -7.87 -1.46
N ILE A 78 7.02 -6.91 -1.29
CA ILE A 78 7.04 -5.99 -0.15
C ILE A 78 6.98 -6.77 1.16
N TYR A 79 6.05 -7.70 1.29
CA TYR A 79 5.92 -8.51 2.50
C TYR A 79 7.22 -9.28 2.80
N SER A 80 7.83 -9.91 1.77
CA SER A 80 9.11 -10.61 1.91
C SER A 80 10.25 -9.67 2.31
N LEU A 81 10.30 -8.45 1.77
CA LEU A 81 11.26 -7.43 2.17
C LEU A 81 11.10 -7.04 3.64
N LEU A 82 9.86 -6.81 4.08
CA LEU A 82 9.56 -6.37 5.45
C LEU A 82 9.73 -7.48 6.49
N HIS A 83 9.44 -8.73 6.12
CA HIS A 83 9.36 -9.85 7.07
C HIS A 83 10.52 -10.84 6.96
N SER A 84 11.27 -10.86 5.86
CA SER A 84 12.28 -11.89 5.57
C SER A 84 13.51 -11.34 4.84
N ASP A 85 13.85 -10.06 5.08
CA ASP A 85 15.00 -9.36 4.47
C ASP A 85 15.09 -9.54 2.94
N GLY A 86 13.94 -9.70 2.27
CA GLY A 86 13.86 -9.84 0.81
C GLY A 86 14.04 -11.26 0.26
N ASN A 87 13.96 -12.32 1.09
CA ASN A 87 14.01 -13.70 0.61
C ASN A 87 12.79 -14.03 -0.28
N LEU A 88 12.97 -14.01 -1.60
CA LEU A 88 11.92 -14.28 -2.59
C LEU A 88 11.46 -15.75 -2.61
N GLY A 89 12.19 -16.66 -1.99
CA GLY A 89 11.85 -18.09 -1.95
C GLY A 89 10.53 -18.39 -1.22
N ILE A 90 10.07 -17.49 -0.34
CA ILE A 90 8.80 -17.62 0.37
C ILE A 90 7.58 -17.26 -0.48
N ILE A 91 7.75 -16.46 -1.54
CA ILE A 91 6.64 -15.89 -2.33
C ILE A 91 5.69 -16.98 -2.87
N LYS A 92 6.22 -18.13 -3.25
CA LYS A 92 5.43 -19.29 -3.74
C LYS A 92 4.47 -19.88 -2.69
N PHE A 93 4.69 -19.59 -1.42
CA PHE A 93 3.85 -20.02 -0.29
C PHE A 93 2.94 -18.91 0.22
N LEU A 94 3.03 -17.69 -0.33
CA LEU A 94 2.22 -16.55 0.07
C LEU A 94 1.05 -16.36 -0.89
N HIS A 95 -0.09 -16.01 -0.31
CA HIS A 95 -1.29 -15.62 -1.03
C HIS A 95 -1.82 -14.30 -0.47
N VAL A 96 -2.27 -13.41 -1.36
CA VAL A 96 -2.96 -12.18 -0.97
C VAL A 96 -4.43 -12.54 -0.90
N ASP A 97 -5.00 -12.52 0.31
CA ASP A 97 -6.43 -12.80 0.50
C ASP A 97 -7.29 -11.65 -0.03
N SER A 98 -6.93 -10.42 0.34
CA SER A 98 -7.69 -9.22 0.02
C SER A 98 -6.84 -7.96 0.13
N ILE A 99 -7.31 -6.90 -0.54
CA ILE A 99 -6.74 -5.56 -0.48
C ILE A 99 -7.89 -4.63 -0.11
N ASP A 100 -7.81 -4.00 1.06
CA ASP A 100 -8.87 -3.17 1.60
C ASP A 100 -8.40 -1.72 1.64
N TYR A 101 -9.25 -0.79 1.22
CA TYR A 101 -8.96 0.63 1.14
C TYR A 101 -9.82 1.41 2.11
N CYS A 102 -9.18 2.26 2.92
CA CYS A 102 -9.86 3.11 3.87
C CYS A 102 -10.30 4.43 3.22
N THR A 103 -11.61 4.64 3.15
CA THR A 103 -12.18 5.81 2.46
C THR A 103 -12.17 7.09 3.30
N PHE A 104 -12.11 6.97 4.63
CA PHE A 104 -12.29 8.08 5.57
C PHE A 104 -11.00 8.56 6.25
N GLY A 105 -9.93 7.75 6.23
CA GLY A 105 -8.67 8.10 6.87
C GLY A 105 -7.96 9.25 6.12
N ASN A 106 -7.30 10.15 6.84
CA ASN A 106 -6.59 11.29 6.22
C ASN A 106 -5.49 10.84 5.24
N SER A 107 -4.84 9.70 5.51
CA SER A 107 -3.84 9.09 4.65
C SER A 107 -4.41 8.05 3.68
N LYS A 108 -5.71 7.76 3.78
CA LYS A 108 -6.43 6.74 3.00
C LYS A 108 -5.61 5.45 2.77
N PRO A 109 -5.24 4.73 3.84
CA PRO A 109 -4.38 3.57 3.70
C PRO A 109 -5.03 2.44 2.88
N PHE A 110 -4.14 1.64 2.27
CA PHE A 110 -4.39 0.29 1.79
C PHE A 110 -3.77 -0.72 2.75
#